data_AF-A0AAN9F1G0-F1
#
_entry.id   AF-A0AAN9F1G0-F1
#
_cell.length_a   1.000
_cell.length_b   1.000
_cell.length_c   1.000
_cell.angle_alpha   90.00
_cell.angle_beta   90.00
_cell.angle_gamma   90.00
#
_symmetry.space_group_name_H-M   'P 1'
#
loop_
_entity.id
_entity.type
_entity.pdbx_description
1 polymer ?
#
loop_
_entity_poly.entity_id
_entity_poly.type
_entity_poly.pdbx_seq_one_letter_code
_entity_poly.pdbx_strand_id
1 'polypeptide(L)'
;MILMDVVRNEFKDISWSFVKKCEGRPLALLAIAGLLAFKVRNIGDWKKLNGKLLSELEKKPISTGITYILSLSYDDLPYYLQQCLLHFGIYPKDCEIESTTLIRQWIAEGFVKYENNITLEEVAE
;
A
#
# COMPACT_ATOMS: atom_id res chain seq x y z
N MET A 1 -16.14 0.16 27.37
CA MET A 1 -14.82 0.78 27.63
C MET A 1 -13.69 -0.23 27.75
N ILE A 2 -13.87 -1.39 28.41
CA ILE A 2 -12.80 -2.40 28.63
C ILE A 2 -12.46 -3.23 27.36
N LEU A 3 -13.40 -3.38 26.42
CA LEU A 3 -13.18 -4.11 25.16
C LEU A 3 -12.27 -3.39 24.13
N MET A 4 -12.06 -2.08 24.26
CA MET A 4 -11.15 -1.34 23.37
C MET A 4 -9.69 -1.36 23.82
N ASP A 5 -9.39 -1.68 25.09
CA ASP A 5 -8.02 -1.66 25.61
C ASP A 5 -7.30 -3.00 25.42
N VAL A 6 -8.01 -4.13 25.48
CA VAL A 6 -7.44 -5.46 25.23
C VAL A 6 -7.11 -5.65 23.75
N VAL A 7 -8.01 -5.21 22.86
CA VAL A 7 -7.76 -5.21 21.39
C VAL A 7 -6.57 -4.31 21.05
N ARG A 8 -6.42 -3.18 21.75
CA ARG A 8 -5.35 -2.20 21.51
C ARG A 8 -3.96 -2.68 21.95
N ASN A 9 -3.86 -3.48 23.00
CA ASN A 9 -2.56 -3.99 23.46
C ASN A 9 -1.98 -5.09 22.55
N GLU A 10 -2.79 -6.04 22.08
CA GLU A 10 -2.29 -7.07 21.15
C GLU A 10 -1.81 -6.46 19.83
N PHE A 11 -2.53 -5.44 19.32
CA PHE A 11 -2.08 -4.71 18.14
C PHE A 11 -0.81 -3.89 18.39
N LYS A 12 -0.60 -3.41 19.63
CA LYS A 12 0.55 -2.59 19.98
C LYS A 12 1.86 -3.36 19.90
N ASP A 13 1.92 -4.56 20.47
CA ASP A 13 3.13 -5.39 20.46
C ASP A 13 3.50 -5.83 19.03
N ILE A 14 2.49 -6.23 18.26
CA ILE A 14 2.62 -6.60 16.85
C ILE A 14 3.10 -5.40 16.02
N SER A 15 2.44 -4.24 16.15
CA SER A 15 2.83 -3.03 15.43
C SER A 15 4.24 -2.58 15.79
N TRP A 16 4.65 -2.74 17.05
CA TRP A 16 5.99 -2.40 17.51
C TRP A 16 7.08 -3.26 16.87
N SER A 17 6.78 -4.53 16.58
CA SER A 17 7.71 -5.41 15.85
C SER A 17 8.02 -4.89 14.45
N PHE A 18 7.01 -4.37 13.73
CA PHE A 18 7.20 -3.73 12.42
C PHE A 18 7.95 -2.40 12.51
N VAL A 19 7.59 -1.55 13.48
CA VAL A 19 8.28 -0.26 13.69
C VAL A 19 9.78 -0.48 13.94
N LYS A 20 10.12 -1.47 14.78
CA LYS A 20 11.53 -1.87 14.99
C LYS A 20 12.19 -2.33 13.69
N LYS A 21 11.50 -3.15 12.90
CA LYS A 21 12.01 -3.67 11.63
C LYS A 21 12.18 -2.59 10.56
N CYS A 22 11.45 -1.47 10.65
CA CYS A 22 11.58 -0.34 9.74
C CYS A 22 12.88 0.47 9.93
N GLU A 23 13.63 0.26 11.03
CA GLU A 23 14.92 0.93 11.32
C GLU A 23 14.89 2.45 11.09
N GLY A 24 13.76 3.10 11.37
CA GLY A 24 13.58 4.55 11.21
C GLY A 24 13.36 5.03 9.77
N ARG A 25 13.12 4.14 8.78
CA ARG A 25 12.82 4.52 7.39
C ARG A 25 11.33 4.84 7.24
N PRO A 26 10.93 6.11 6.97
CA PRO A 26 9.51 6.47 6.90
C PRO A 26 8.77 5.72 5.78
N LEU A 27 9.43 5.50 4.64
CA LEU A 27 8.86 4.77 3.51
C LEU A 27 8.52 3.31 3.86
N ALA A 28 9.36 2.64 4.66
CA ALA A 28 9.09 1.28 5.11
C ALA A 28 7.85 1.23 6.01
N LEU A 29 7.74 2.19 6.92
CA LEU A 29 6.60 2.30 7.82
C LEU A 29 5.30 2.56 7.04
N LEU A 30 5.33 3.48 6.09
CA LEU A 30 4.18 3.82 5.24
C LEU A 30 3.75 2.63 4.37
N ALA A 31 4.69 1.89 3.77
CA ALA A 31 4.38 0.72 2.96
C ALA A 31 3.70 -0.39 3.79
N ILE A 32 4.22 -0.67 4.99
CA ILE A 32 3.61 -1.66 5.90
C ILE A 32 2.23 -1.19 6.36
N ALA A 33 2.10 0.09 6.76
CA ALA A 33 0.83 0.64 7.19
C ALA A 33 -0.24 0.57 6.09
N GLY A 34 0.12 0.91 4.84
CA GLY A 34 -0.76 0.81 3.67
C GLY A 34 -1.18 -0.63 3.39
N LEU A 35 -0.23 -1.58 3.37
CA LEU A 35 -0.51 -3.01 3.19
C LEU A 35 -1.46 -3.54 4.27
N LEU A 36 -1.23 -3.17 5.53
CA LEU A 36 -2.08 -3.58 6.65
C LEU A 36 -3.48 -2.99 6.55
N ALA A 37 -3.59 -1.70 6.23
CA ALA A 37 -4.88 -1.04 6.03
C ALA A 37 -5.70 -1.70 4.90
N PHE A 38 -5.03 -2.19 3.86
CA PHE A 38 -5.68 -2.86 2.73
C PHE A 38 -6.11 -4.30 3.06
N LYS A 39 -5.25 -5.09 3.73
CA LYS A 39 -5.47 -6.53 3.92
C LYS A 39 -6.18 -6.92 5.21
N VAL A 40 -6.15 -6.08 6.24
CA VAL A 40 -6.56 -6.51 7.57
C VAL A 40 -7.98 -6.03 7.91
N ARG A 41 -8.91 -6.99 7.99
CA ARG A 41 -10.30 -6.74 8.39
C ARG A 41 -10.61 -7.16 9.83
N ASN A 42 -9.80 -8.03 10.42
CA ASN A 42 -9.94 -8.50 11.79
C ASN A 42 -8.58 -8.91 12.40
N ILE A 43 -8.56 -9.17 13.70
CA ILE A 43 -7.35 -9.52 14.47
C ILE A 43 -6.69 -10.82 13.97
N GLY A 44 -7.48 -11.81 13.53
CA GLY A 44 -6.98 -13.10 13.04
C GLY A 44 -6.17 -12.96 11.76
N ASP A 45 -6.71 -12.20 10.80
CA ASP A 45 -6.02 -11.86 9.55
C ASP A 45 -4.73 -11.08 9.83
N TRP A 46 -4.76 -10.18 10.81
CA TRP A 46 -3.57 -9.44 11.23
C TRP A 46 -2.50 -10.37 11.77
N LYS A 47 -2.82 -11.28 12.71
CA LYS A 47 -1.84 -12.21 13.31
C LYS A 47 -1.22 -13.12 12.25
N LYS A 48 -2.03 -13.63 11.31
CA LYS A 48 -1.57 -14.50 10.21
C LYS A 48 -0.67 -13.75 9.23
N LEU A 49 -1.08 -12.55 8.80
CA LEU A 49 -0.29 -11.71 7.91
C LEU A 49 1.02 -11.28 8.59
N ASN A 50 0.96 -10.92 9.88
CA ASN A 50 2.12 -10.55 10.66
C ASN A 50 3.16 -11.65 10.73
N GLY A 51 2.77 -12.87 11.13
CA GLY A 51 3.73 -13.99 11.24
C GLY A 51 4.43 -14.29 9.92
N LYS A 52 3.69 -14.29 8.81
CA LYS A 52 4.26 -14.52 7.47
C LYS A 52 5.17 -13.37 7.03
N LEU A 53 4.69 -12.13 7.16
CA LEU A 53 5.41 -10.94 6.70
C LEU A 53 6.69 -10.71 7.51
N LEU A 54 6.63 -10.82 8.84
CA LEU A 54 7.80 -10.67 9.70
C LEU A 54 8.86 -11.74 9.38
N SER A 55 8.44 -13.01 9.20
CA SER A 55 9.35 -14.09 8.82
C SER A 55 10.06 -13.83 7.49
N GLU A 56 9.35 -13.31 6.49
CA GLU A 56 9.96 -12.99 5.19
C GLU A 56 10.85 -11.74 5.25
N LEU A 57 10.49 -10.76 6.07
CA LEU A 57 11.30 -9.55 6.30
C LEU A 57 12.56 -9.84 7.13
N GLU A 58 12.54 -10.81 8.04
CA GLU A 58 13.71 -11.24 8.81
C GLU A 58 14.80 -11.84 7.92
N LYS A 59 14.40 -12.57 6.86
CA LYS A 59 15.32 -13.22 5.92
C LYS A 59 15.96 -12.25 4.91
N LYS A 60 15.51 -10.99 4.86
CA LYS A 60 15.89 -10.03 3.81
C LYS A 60 16.52 -8.76 4.40
N PRO A 61 17.48 -8.14 3.69
CA PRO A 61 17.88 -6.77 3.96
C PRO A 61 16.66 -5.84 3.89
N ILE A 62 16.65 -4.77 4.69
CA ILE A 62 15.48 -3.89 4.78
C ILE A 62 15.08 -3.26 3.43
N SER A 63 16.06 -2.93 2.58
CA SER A 63 15.82 -2.41 1.23
C SER A 63 15.00 -3.38 0.38
N THR A 64 15.40 -4.66 0.35
CA THR A 64 14.69 -5.72 -0.33
C THR A 64 13.35 -6.05 0.34
N GLY A 65 13.27 -5.90 1.66
CA GLY A 65 12.04 -6.05 2.43
C GLY A 65 10.98 -5.01 2.04
N ILE A 66 11.37 -3.75 1.86
CA ILE A 66 10.47 -2.68 1.39
C ILE A 66 9.97 -3.00 -0.01
N THR A 67 10.86 -3.40 -0.94
CA THR A 67 10.44 -3.82 -2.28
C THR A 67 9.46 -4.98 -2.21
N TYR A 68 9.69 -5.96 -1.34
CA TYR A 68 8.77 -7.09 -1.14
C TYR A 68 7.38 -6.64 -0.65
N ILE A 69 7.31 -5.73 0.33
CA ILE A 69 6.04 -5.17 0.84
C ILE A 69 5.31 -4.40 -0.27
N LEU A 70 6.04 -3.60 -1.05
CA LEU A 70 5.47 -2.85 -2.16
C LEU A 70 4.95 -3.79 -3.26
N SER A 71 5.67 -4.86 -3.59
CA SER A 71 5.20 -5.89 -4.53
C SER A 71 3.93 -6.58 -4.03
N LEU A 72 3.87 -6.95 -2.75
CA LEU A 72 2.64 -7.51 -2.17
C LEU A 72 1.47 -6.54 -2.27
N SER A 73 1.71 -5.26 -1.96
CA SER A 73 0.69 -4.22 -2.04
C SER A 73 0.20 -4.04 -3.48
N TYR A 74 1.13 -4.11 -4.45
CA TYR A 74 0.82 -4.01 -5.87
C TYR A 74 -0.02 -5.19 -6.36
N ASP A 75 0.36 -6.42 -6.02
CA ASP A 75 -0.35 -7.64 -6.43
C ASP A 75 -1.80 -7.67 -5.92
N ASP A 76 -2.07 -7.00 -4.80
CA ASP A 76 -3.39 -6.90 -4.19
C ASP A 76 -4.28 -5.79 -4.78
N LEU A 77 -3.71 -4.85 -5.53
CA LEU A 77 -4.47 -3.75 -6.11
C LEU A 77 -5.47 -4.27 -7.16
N PRO A 78 -6.66 -3.66 -7.26
CA PRO A 78 -7.52 -3.84 -8.42
C PRO A 78 -6.77 -3.59 -9.73
N TYR A 79 -7.09 -4.38 -10.76
CA TYR A 79 -6.39 -4.35 -12.05
C TYR A 79 -6.27 -2.92 -12.64
N TYR A 80 -7.31 -2.10 -12.54
CA TYR A 80 -7.27 -0.73 -13.07
C TYR A 80 -6.26 0.17 -12.33
N LEU A 81 -6.10 0.01 -11.01
CA LEU A 81 -5.09 0.75 -10.24
C LEU A 81 -3.66 0.25 -10.49
N GLN A 82 -3.50 -1.05 -10.78
CA GLN A 82 -2.20 -1.59 -11.19
C GLN A 82 -1.70 -0.92 -12.48
N GLN A 83 -2.58 -0.77 -13.48
CA GLN A 83 -2.25 -0.07 -14.73
C GLN A 83 -1.87 1.40 -14.47
N CYS A 84 -2.66 2.11 -13.66
CA CYS A 84 -2.35 3.50 -13.30
C CYS A 84 -0.99 3.63 -12.60
N LEU A 85 -0.66 2.71 -11.67
CA LEU A 85 0.63 2.75 -10.97
C LEU A 85 1.81 2.45 -11.91
N LEU A 86 1.68 1.49 -12.83
CA LEU A 86 2.72 1.18 -13.80
C LEU A 86 3.02 2.34 -14.75
N HIS A 87 2.02 3.16 -15.06
CA HIS A 87 2.19 4.33 -15.93
C HIS A 87 3.26 5.30 -15.43
N PHE A 88 3.45 5.40 -14.11
CA PHE A 88 4.54 6.20 -13.53
C PHE A 88 5.93 5.73 -13.96
N GLY A 89 6.10 4.47 -14.37
CA GLY A 89 7.38 3.92 -14.82
C GLY A 89 7.90 4.53 -16.13
N ILE A 90 7.06 5.25 -16.87
CA ILE A 90 7.45 5.97 -18.11
C ILE A 90 8.22 7.25 -17.77
N TYR A 91 7.99 7.80 -16.59
CA TYR A 91 8.56 9.06 -16.15
C TYR A 91 9.97 8.88 -15.57
N PRO A 92 10.88 9.85 -15.77
CA PRO A 92 12.17 9.85 -15.12
C PRO A 92 12.02 9.83 -13.60
N LYS A 93 12.98 9.19 -12.93
CA LYS A 93 13.02 9.18 -11.48
C LYS A 93 13.09 10.62 -10.94
N ASP A 94 12.33 10.89 -9.89
CA ASP A 94 12.30 12.17 -9.15
C ASP A 94 11.83 13.37 -10.00
N CYS A 95 11.11 13.14 -11.10
CA CYS A 95 10.49 14.22 -11.89
C CYS A 95 9.15 14.67 -11.30
N GLU A 96 8.82 15.95 -11.50
CA GLU A 96 7.51 16.49 -11.16
C GLU A 96 6.52 16.23 -12.30
N ILE A 97 5.30 15.79 -11.95
CA ILE A 97 4.23 15.47 -12.88
C ILE A 97 2.99 16.21 -12.42
N GLU A 98 2.39 17.00 -13.31
CA GLU A 98 1.10 17.63 -13.04
C GLU A 98 -0.01 16.57 -12.97
N SER A 99 -0.80 16.57 -11.89
CA SER A 99 -1.90 15.61 -11.71
C SER A 99 -2.92 15.63 -12.84
N THR A 100 -3.24 16.83 -13.35
CA THR A 100 -4.16 17.02 -14.48
C THR A 100 -3.63 16.38 -15.76
N THR A 101 -2.32 16.43 -15.98
CA THR A 101 -1.66 15.78 -17.13
C THR A 101 -1.74 14.26 -16.99
N LEU A 102 -1.47 13.75 -15.79
CA LEU A 102 -1.51 12.32 -15.51
C LEU A 102 -2.93 11.74 -15.65
N ILE A 103 -3.94 12.43 -15.12
CA ILE A 103 -5.36 12.05 -15.24
C ILE A 103 -5.75 11.93 -16.71
N ARG A 104 -5.42 12.94 -17.54
CA ARG A 104 -5.73 12.92 -18.97
C ARG A 104 -5.04 11.77 -19.70
N GLN A 105 -3.82 11.40 -19.30
CA GLN A 105 -3.14 10.24 -19.86
C GLN A 105 -3.82 8.93 -19.48
N TRP A 106 -4.19 8.74 -18.20
CA TRP A 106 -4.93 7.55 -17.78
C TRP A 106 -6.28 7.40 -18.48
N ILE A 107 -6.97 8.52 -18.73
CA ILE A 107 -8.19 8.54 -19.54
C ILE A 107 -7.90 8.13 -21.00
N ALA A 108 -6.86 8.69 -21.61
CA ALA A 108 -6.48 8.40 -22.99
C ALA A 108 -6.03 6.94 -23.21
N GLU A 109 -5.34 6.35 -22.22
CA GLU A 109 -4.94 4.94 -22.21
C GLU A 109 -6.12 3.98 -21.88
N GLY A 110 -7.28 4.53 -21.50
CA GLY A 110 -8.47 3.75 -21.17
C GLY A 110 -8.40 3.04 -19.81
N PHE A 111 -7.54 3.50 -18.89
CA PHE A 111 -7.45 2.95 -17.53
C PHE A 111 -8.65 3.35 -16.67
N VAL A 112 -9.24 4.51 -16.97
CA VAL A 112 -10.39 5.06 -16.26
C VAL A 112 -11.67 4.63 -16.99
N LYS A 113 -12.60 4.01 -16.25
CA LYS A 113 -13.90 3.59 -16.78
C LYS A 113 -14.97 4.58 -16.36
N TYR A 114 -15.91 4.83 -17.26
CA TYR A 114 -17.07 5.67 -16.94
C TYR A 114 -17.89 5.05 -15.81
N GLU A 115 -18.24 5.87 -14.82
CA GLU A 115 -19.17 5.54 -13.75
C GLU A 115 -20.37 6.49 -13.84
N ASN A 116 -21.59 5.97 -13.66
CA ASN A 116 -22.81 6.70 -14.00
C ASN A 116 -22.89 8.06 -13.30
N ASN A 117 -23.09 9.12 -14.09
CA ASN A 117 -23.24 10.51 -13.66
C ASN A 117 -21.98 11.16 -13.09
N ILE A 118 -20.80 10.60 -13.35
CA ILE A 118 -19.50 11.15 -12.95
C ILE A 118 -18.65 11.30 -14.22
N THR A 119 -17.94 12.43 -14.36
CA THR A 119 -17.00 12.64 -15.46
C THR A 119 -15.78 11.73 -15.33
N LEU A 120 -15.08 11.44 -16.42
CA LEU A 120 -13.89 10.58 -16.35
C LEU A 120 -12.78 11.23 -15.53
N GLU A 121 -12.70 12.55 -15.56
CA GLU A 121 -11.79 13.35 -14.73
C GLU A 121 -12.12 13.17 -13.24
N GLU A 122 -13.39 13.23 -12.85
CA GLU A 122 -13.82 13.01 -11.46
C GLU A 122 -13.66 11.56 -11.00
N VAL A 123 -13.76 10.56 -11.90
CA VAL A 123 -13.47 9.15 -11.55
C VAL A 123 -11.96 8.93 -11.34
N ALA A 124 -11.13 9.72 -12.01
CA ALA A 124 -9.67 9.58 -11.98
C ALA A 124 -8.97 10.35 -10.85
N GLU A 125 -9.70 11.23 -10.15
CA GLU A 125 -9.22 12.07 -9.04
C GLU A 125 -9.21 11.31 -7.70
#